data_AF-A0A2D6TNR6-F1
#
_entry.id   AF-A0A2D6TNR6-F1
#
_cell.length_a   1.000
_cell.length_b   1.000
_cell.length_c   1.000
_cell.angle_alpha   90.00
_cell.angle_beta   90.00
_cell.angle_gamma   90.00
#
_symmetry.space_group_name_H-M   'P 1'
#
loop_
_entity.id
_entity.type
_entity.pdbx_description
1 polymer ?
#
loop_
_entity_poly.entity_id
_entity_poly.type
_entity_poly.pdbx_seq_one_letter_code
_entity_poly.pdbx_strand_id
1 'polypeptide(L)'
;MIQEKFVAKEELKGIGGWLIIPTIGLFLTIGMYAFITIINVISAWKTLDITVLWALLYGAFTVISFYTLRLEFKKSIRFPKWFIFYLWFGVFVVIIMSFIDRNYTNIFSSFIFAAIWTWYTNVSKRVKNTFVE
;
A
#
# COMPACT_ATOMS: atom_id res chain seq x y z
N MET A 1 14.72 0.97 49.11
CA MET A 1 15.05 -0.02 48.06
C MET A 1 13.82 -0.10 47.14
N ILE A 2 13.75 0.80 46.16
CA ILE A 2 12.59 0.92 45.27
C ILE A 2 12.81 -0.11 44.16
N GLN A 3 11.97 -1.15 44.13
CA GLN A 3 11.99 -2.13 43.06
C GLN A 3 11.64 -1.43 41.75
N GLU A 4 12.64 -1.26 40.89
CA GLU A 4 12.43 -0.91 39.49
C GLU A 4 11.54 -1.98 38.87
N LYS A 5 10.28 -1.62 38.60
CA LYS A 5 9.41 -2.41 37.76
C LYS A 5 10.05 -2.46 36.38
N PHE A 6 10.73 -3.56 36.09
CA PHE A 6 11.00 -3.99 34.72
C PHE A 6 9.65 -4.10 34.01
N VAL A 7 9.26 -3.03 33.33
CA VAL A 7 8.20 -3.09 32.33
C VAL A 7 8.78 -3.97 31.24
N ALA A 8 8.40 -5.25 31.27
CA ALA A 8 8.67 -6.16 30.17
C ALA A 8 8.22 -5.46 28.90
N LYS A 9 9.18 -5.09 28.04
CA LYS A 9 8.87 -4.75 26.65
C LYS A 9 8.22 -6.01 26.10
N GLU A 10 6.89 -6.03 26.06
CA GLU A 10 6.15 -7.06 25.34
C GLU A 10 6.66 -7.00 23.91
N GLU A 11 7.55 -7.92 23.57
CA GLU A 11 8.01 -8.15 22.22
C GLU A 11 6.78 -8.59 21.43
N LEU A 12 6.11 -7.64 20.77
CA LEU A 12 5.05 -7.93 19.81
C LEU A 12 5.71 -8.62 18.61
N LYS A 13 6.01 -9.90 18.77
CA LYS A 13 6.56 -10.80 17.75
C LYS A 13 5.43 -11.18 16.79
N GLY A 14 5.23 -10.38 15.75
CA GLY A 14 4.44 -10.76 14.57
C GLY A 14 3.68 -9.63 13.89
N ILE A 15 3.34 -9.86 12.61
CA ILE A 15 2.32 -9.08 11.87
C ILE A 15 0.96 -9.45 12.48
N GLY A 16 0.60 -8.81 13.58
CA GLY A 16 -0.65 -9.08 14.29
C GLY A 16 -1.56 -7.86 14.36
N GLY A 17 -2.85 -8.08 14.61
CA GLY A 17 -3.85 -7.03 14.73
C GLY A 17 -4.24 -6.41 13.38
N TRP A 18 -4.53 -5.10 13.37
CA TRP A 18 -5.02 -4.40 12.19
C TRP A 18 -4.04 -4.35 11.01
N LEU A 19 -2.74 -4.62 11.23
CA LEU A 19 -1.73 -4.70 10.18
C LEU A 19 -1.96 -5.84 9.17
N ILE A 20 -2.70 -6.89 9.56
CA ILE A 20 -3.06 -7.99 8.65
C ILE A 20 -3.92 -7.49 7.48
N ILE A 21 -4.75 -6.46 7.70
CA ILE A 21 -5.64 -5.92 6.67
C ILE A 21 -4.82 -5.31 5.52
N PRO A 22 -3.83 -4.43 5.76
CA PRO A 22 -2.86 -3.99 4.76
C PRO A 22 -2.14 -5.13 4.05
N THR A 23 -1.70 -6.16 4.78
CA THR A 23 -0.98 -7.29 4.18
C THR A 23 -1.86 -8.01 3.15
N ILE A 24 -3.10 -8.36 3.54
CA ILE A 24 -4.07 -9.02 2.65
C ILE A 24 -4.38 -8.11 1.46
N GLY A 25 -4.58 -6.81 1.71
CA GLY A 25 -4.78 -5.82 0.66
C GLY A 25 -3.63 -5.82 -0.35
N LEU A 26 -2.39 -5.76 0.10
CA LEU A 26 -1.20 -5.78 -0.77
C LEU A 26 -1.13 -7.07 -1.60
N PHE A 27 -1.41 -8.24 -1.03
CA PHE A 27 -1.46 -9.49 -1.79
C PHE A 27 -2.52 -9.48 -2.90
N LEU A 28 -3.75 -9.07 -2.56
CA LEU A 28 -4.86 -8.98 -3.53
C LEU A 28 -4.53 -7.97 -4.63
N THR A 29 -3.99 -6.82 -4.26
CA THR A 29 -3.55 -5.77 -5.18
C THR A 29 -2.49 -6.28 -6.16
N ILE A 30 -1.49 -7.02 -5.68
CA ILE A 30 -0.44 -7.58 -6.55
C ILE A 30 -1.06 -8.50 -7.60
N GLY A 31 -1.89 -9.46 -7.16
CA GLY A 31 -2.52 -10.42 -8.08
C GLY A 31 -3.43 -9.73 -9.10
N MET A 32 -4.31 -8.85 -8.63
CA MET A 32 -5.28 -8.16 -9.48
C MET A 32 -4.60 -7.23 -10.48
N TYR A 33 -3.69 -6.36 -10.04
CA TYR A 33 -3.05 -5.40 -10.95
C TYR A 33 -1.99 -6.03 -11.84
N ALA A 34 -1.30 -7.10 -11.42
CA ALA A 34 -0.44 -7.85 -12.34
C ALA A 34 -1.25 -8.41 -13.51
N PHE A 35 -2.42 -9.00 -13.22
CA PHE A 35 -3.31 -9.53 -14.24
C PHE A 35 -3.84 -8.43 -15.18
N ILE A 36 -4.33 -7.32 -14.63
CA ILE A 36 -4.81 -6.17 -15.42
C ILE A 36 -3.68 -5.57 -16.27
N THR A 37 -2.46 -5.49 -15.73
CA THR A 37 -1.28 -5.00 -16.47
C THR A 37 -1.02 -5.87 -17.69
N ILE A 38 -1.04 -7.21 -17.55
CA ILE A 38 -0.82 -8.14 -18.66
C ILE A 38 -1.88 -7.94 -19.77
N ILE A 39 -3.15 -7.81 -19.40
CA ILE A 39 -4.24 -7.55 -20.37
C ILE A 39 -3.98 -6.24 -21.13
N ASN A 40 -3.65 -5.17 -20.42
CA ASN A 40 -3.40 -3.87 -21.04
C ASN A 40 -2.15 -3.87 -21.91
N VAL A 41 -1.09 -4.58 -21.54
CA VAL A 41 0.09 -4.74 -22.39
C VAL A 41 -0.27 -5.45 -23.70
N ILE A 42 -1.04 -6.55 -23.64
CA ILE A 42 -1.48 -7.27 -24.85
C ILE A 42 -2.33 -6.37 -25.75
N SER A 43 -3.19 -5.53 -25.16
CA SER A 43 -4.02 -4.57 -25.91
C SER A 43 -3.16 -3.46 -26.52
N ALA A 44 -2.23 -2.90 -25.76
CA ALA A 44 -1.36 -1.80 -26.17
C ALA A 44 -0.46 -2.15 -27.36
N TRP A 45 -0.05 -3.41 -27.46
CA TRP A 45 0.72 -3.91 -28.61
C TRP A 45 -0.03 -3.82 -29.94
N LYS A 46 -1.37 -3.76 -29.91
CA LYS A 46 -2.20 -3.69 -31.11
C LYS A 46 -2.49 -2.27 -31.58
N THR A 47 -2.63 -1.32 -30.66
CA THR A 47 -3.19 0.00 -30.99
C THR A 47 -2.37 1.19 -30.49
N LEU A 48 -1.30 1.00 -29.69
CA LEU A 48 -0.47 2.08 -29.12
C LEU A 48 -1.28 3.33 -28.69
N ASP A 49 -2.29 3.11 -27.85
CA ASP A 49 -3.22 4.14 -27.39
C ASP A 49 -3.14 4.34 -25.87
N ILE A 50 -4.21 4.86 -25.26
CA ILE A 50 -4.34 5.07 -23.81
C ILE A 50 -4.06 3.79 -22.98
N THR A 51 -4.22 2.59 -23.56
CA THR A 51 -3.87 1.31 -22.93
C THR A 51 -2.40 1.19 -22.53
N VAL A 52 -1.50 1.92 -23.19
CA VAL A 52 -0.09 2.02 -22.77
C VAL A 52 0.01 2.71 -21.41
N LEU A 53 -0.70 3.83 -21.22
CA LEU A 53 -0.72 4.55 -19.94
C LEU A 53 -1.31 3.67 -18.83
N TRP A 54 -2.41 2.96 -19.13
CA TRP A 54 -3.03 2.02 -18.19
C TRP A 54 -2.06 0.91 -17.77
N ALA A 55 -1.37 0.29 -18.73
CA ALA A 55 -0.37 -0.73 -18.45
C ALA A 55 0.78 -0.21 -17.57
N LEU A 56 1.28 1.00 -17.84
CA LEU A 56 2.35 1.61 -17.05
C LEU A 56 1.90 1.93 -15.62
N LEU A 57 0.70 2.49 -15.44
CA LEU A 57 0.18 2.86 -14.12
C LEU A 57 -0.09 1.62 -13.25
N TYR A 58 -0.78 0.60 -13.79
CA TYR A 58 -1.01 -0.64 -13.06
C TYR A 58 0.28 -1.41 -12.79
N GLY A 59 1.19 -1.46 -13.77
CA GLY A 59 2.49 -2.11 -13.60
C GLY A 59 3.34 -1.44 -12.52
N ALA A 60 3.41 -0.11 -12.52
CA ALA A 60 4.07 0.64 -11.46
C ALA A 60 3.43 0.38 -10.09
N PHE A 61 2.09 0.33 -10.04
CA PHE A 61 1.36 0.01 -8.81
C PHE A 61 1.72 -1.38 -8.28
N THR A 62 1.72 -2.40 -9.13
CA THR A 62 2.13 -3.78 -8.78
C THR A 62 3.56 -3.82 -8.23
N VAL A 63 4.51 -3.13 -8.86
CA VAL A 63 5.91 -3.07 -8.40
C VAL A 63 6.00 -2.42 -7.03
N ILE A 64 5.31 -1.30 -6.82
CA ILE A 64 5.29 -0.61 -5.52
C ILE A 64 4.64 -1.48 -4.45
N SER A 65 3.54 -2.18 -4.76
CA SER A 65 2.90 -3.11 -3.83
C SER A 65 3.83 -4.25 -3.44
N PHE A 66 4.52 -4.87 -4.41
CA PHE A 66 5.47 -5.94 -4.14
C PHE A 66 6.66 -5.46 -3.30
N TYR A 67 7.20 -4.28 -3.61
CA TYR A 67 8.26 -3.66 -2.83
C TYR A 67 7.83 -3.36 -1.40
N THR A 68 6.64 -2.79 -1.22
CA THR A 68 6.07 -2.47 0.09
C THR A 68 5.85 -3.72 0.92
N LEU A 69 5.27 -4.77 0.33
CA LEU A 69 5.08 -6.07 0.98
C LEU A 69 6.42 -6.72 1.36
N ARG A 70 7.44 -6.61 0.51
CA ARG A 70 8.80 -7.08 0.84
C ARG A 70 9.37 -6.34 2.05
N LEU A 71 9.17 -5.02 2.15
CA LEU A 71 9.60 -4.24 3.32
C LEU A 71 8.84 -4.66 4.57
N GLU A 72 7.55 -5.00 4.44
CA GLU A 72 6.71 -5.47 5.53
C GLU A 72 7.26 -6.76 6.14
N PHE A 73 7.52 -7.77 5.31
CA PHE A 73 8.06 -9.06 5.75
C PHE A 73 9.48 -8.96 6.30
N LYS A 74 10.26 -8.02 5.79
CA LYS A 74 11.59 -7.68 6.33
C LYS A 74 11.53 -6.83 7.59
N LYS A 75 10.34 -6.47 8.07
CA LYS A 75 10.14 -5.59 9.23
C LYS A 75 10.94 -4.29 9.15
N SER A 76 11.12 -3.77 7.94
CA SER A 76 12.02 -2.65 7.73
C SER A 76 11.43 -1.34 8.27
N ILE A 77 12.24 -0.50 8.91
CA ILE A 77 11.89 0.86 9.34
C ILE A 77 11.42 1.77 8.19
N ARG A 78 11.74 1.37 6.95
CA ARG A 78 11.28 2.05 5.72
C ARG A 78 9.84 1.71 5.36
N PHE A 79 9.29 0.59 5.84
CA PHE A 79 7.93 0.15 5.50
C PHE A 79 6.87 1.22 5.76
N PRO A 80 6.78 1.87 6.94
CA PRO A 80 5.71 2.84 7.21
C PRO A 80 5.69 4.00 6.20
N LYS A 81 6.87 4.51 5.82
CA LYS A 81 7.00 5.58 4.83
C LYS A 81 6.57 5.12 3.45
N TRP A 82 7.01 3.94 3.03
CA TRP A 82 6.64 3.37 1.73
C TRP A 82 5.17 2.97 1.63
N PHE A 83 4.59 2.49 2.72
CA PHE A 83 3.16 2.18 2.80
C PHE A 83 2.31 3.45 2.69
N ILE A 84 2.69 4.53 3.36
CA ILE A 84 2.03 5.84 3.20
C ILE A 84 2.17 6.32 1.74
N PHE A 85 3.38 6.27 1.18
CA PHE A 85 3.58 6.63 -0.22
C PHE A 85 2.69 5.81 -1.17
N TYR A 86 2.63 4.49 -0.97
CA TYR A 86 1.77 3.58 -1.72
C TYR A 86 0.29 3.99 -1.68
N LEU A 87 -0.25 4.33 -0.49
CA LEU A 87 -1.64 4.76 -0.33
C LEU A 87 -1.93 6.04 -1.13
N TRP A 88 -1.07 7.04 -0.99
CA TRP A 88 -1.24 8.32 -1.67
C TRP A 88 -0.97 8.25 -3.18
N PHE A 89 -0.05 7.37 -3.59
CA PHE A 89 0.13 7.04 -4.99
C PHE A 89 -1.15 6.41 -5.57
N GLY A 90 -1.86 5.58 -4.80
CA GLY A 90 -3.17 5.05 -5.18
C GLY A 90 -4.21 6.14 -5.38
N VAL A 91 -4.30 7.09 -4.45
CA VAL A 91 -5.18 8.27 -4.59
C VAL A 91 -4.84 9.06 -5.85
N PHE A 92 -3.56 9.30 -6.10
CA PHE A 92 -3.09 10.00 -7.30
C PHE A 92 -3.51 9.28 -8.59
N VAL A 93 -3.32 7.95 -8.65
CA VAL A 93 -3.76 7.14 -9.78
C VAL A 93 -5.27 7.26 -9.97
N VAL A 94 -6.06 7.10 -8.91
CA VAL A 94 -7.53 7.24 -8.98
C VAL A 94 -7.94 8.61 -9.52
N ILE A 95 -7.28 9.70 -9.11
CA ILE A 95 -7.55 11.05 -9.64
C ILE A 95 -7.31 11.10 -11.14
N ILE A 96 -6.16 10.61 -11.63
CA ILE A 96 -5.87 10.57 -13.07
C ILE A 96 -6.96 9.80 -13.82
N MET A 97 -7.30 8.60 -13.33
CA MET A 97 -8.30 7.76 -13.98
C MET A 97 -9.67 8.43 -14.01
N SER A 98 -10.06 9.08 -12.92
CA SER A 98 -11.31 9.82 -12.83
C SER A 98 -11.42 10.96 -13.84
N PHE A 99 -10.32 11.66 -14.15
CA PHE A 99 -10.32 12.70 -15.18
C PHE A 99 -10.44 12.12 -16.60
N ILE A 100 -9.82 10.97 -16.86
CA ILE A 100 -9.89 10.29 -18.16
C ILE A 100 -11.30 9.74 -18.40
N ASP A 101 -11.84 9.03 -17.42
CA ASP A 101 -13.14 8.35 -17.53
C ASP A 101 -14.33 9.27 -17.21
N ARG A 102 -14.05 10.51 -16.78
CA ARG A 102 -15.04 11.49 -16.27
C ARG A 102 -15.91 10.93 -15.14
N ASN A 103 -15.35 10.03 -14.34
CA ASN A 103 -16.03 9.36 -13.22
C ASN A 103 -15.30 9.63 -11.90
N TYR A 104 -15.91 10.39 -11.01
CA TYR A 104 -15.28 10.89 -9.79
C TYR A 104 -15.72 10.16 -8.51
N THR A 105 -16.56 9.12 -8.63
CA THR A 105 -17.21 8.46 -7.49
C THR A 105 -16.21 7.88 -6.48
N ASN A 106 -15.04 7.44 -6.93
CA ASN A 106 -14.06 6.77 -6.09
C ASN A 106 -13.01 7.69 -5.44
N ILE A 107 -12.97 8.98 -5.79
CA ILE A 107 -11.93 9.88 -5.28
C ILE A 107 -12.07 10.06 -3.76
N PHE A 108 -13.29 10.36 -3.31
CA PHE A 108 -13.54 10.67 -1.90
C PHE A 108 -13.29 9.45 -0.99
N SER A 109 -13.78 8.27 -1.38
CA SER A 109 -13.55 7.03 -0.63
C SER A 109 -12.06 6.66 -0.59
N SER A 110 -11.33 6.83 -1.70
CA SER A 110 -9.89 6.59 -1.76
C SER A 110 -9.11 7.52 -0.84
N PHE A 111 -9.48 8.80 -0.81
CA PHE A 111 -8.84 9.79 0.05
C PHE A 111 -9.06 9.48 1.54
N ILE A 112 -10.30 9.17 1.93
CA ILE A 112 -10.62 8.77 3.32
C ILE A 112 -9.82 7.53 3.71
N PHE A 113 -9.80 6.51 2.85
CA PHE A 113 -9.07 5.28 3.11
C PHE A 113 -7.57 5.56 3.33
N ALA A 114 -6.94 6.34 2.44
CA ALA A 114 -5.54 6.73 2.57
C ALA A 114 -5.27 7.53 3.85
N ALA A 115 -6.17 8.46 4.23
CA ALA A 115 -6.05 9.27 5.43
C ALA A 115 -6.11 8.43 6.71
N ILE A 116 -7.08 7.51 6.81
CA ILE A 116 -7.24 6.61 7.96
C ILE A 116 -5.98 5.77 8.15
N TRP A 117 -5.48 5.15 7.08
CA TRP A 117 -4.30 4.30 7.16
C TRP A 117 -3.01 5.08 7.37
N THR A 118 -2.90 6.30 6.85
CA THR A 118 -1.77 7.19 7.14
C THR A 118 -1.75 7.54 8.63
N TRP A 119 -2.90 7.92 9.19
CA TRP A 119 -3.02 8.23 10.61
C TRP A 119 -2.68 7.02 11.49
N TYR A 120 -3.27 5.85 11.20
CA TYR A 120 -2.97 4.60 11.91
C TYR A 120 -1.48 4.26 11.88
N THR A 121 -0.86 4.32 10.69
CA THR A 121 0.57 4.03 10.49
C THR A 121 1.48 4.95 11.31
N ASN A 122 1.13 6.23 11.42
CA ASN A 122 1.93 7.22 12.15
C ASN A 122 1.74 7.17 13.68
N VAL A 123 0.53 6.85 14.15
CA VAL A 123 0.18 6.93 15.57
C VAL A 123 0.34 5.58 16.29
N SER A 124 0.10 4.47 15.59
CA SER A 124 0.11 3.13 16.18
C SER A 124 1.46 2.77 16.81
N LYS A 125 1.47 2.55 18.12
CA LYS A 125 2.63 2.02 18.86
C LYS A 125 3.07 0.67 18.30
N ARG A 126 2.13 -0.14 17.82
CA ARG A 126 2.41 -1.46 17.24
C ARG A 126 3.25 -1.32 15.97
N VAL A 127 2.87 -0.43 15.04
CA VAL A 127 3.63 -0.19 13.81
C VAL A 127 5.06 0.26 14.16
N LYS A 128 5.21 1.19 15.08
CA LYS A 128 6.53 1.68 15.53
C LYS A 128 7.39 0.59 16.18
N ASN A 129 6.79 -0.36 16.89
CA ASN A 129 7.50 -1.45 17.55
C ASN A 129 7.79 -2.63 16.60
N THR A 130 6.99 -2.82 15.55
CA THR A 130 7.15 -3.91 14.58
C THR A 130 8.22 -3.60 13.53
N PHE A 131 8.31 -2.34 13.07
CA PHE A 131 9.20 -1.93 11.99
C PHE A 131 10.41 -1.16 12.51
N VAL A 132 11.36 -1.87 13.12
CA VAL A 132 12.55 -1.29 13.79
C VAL A 132 13.88 -1.71 13.15
N GLU A 133 13.86 -2.68 12.23
CA GLU A 133 15.04 -3.22 11.53
C GLU A 133 15.36 -2.50 10.21
#